data_AF-A0A8K0KR34-F1
#
_entry.id   AF-A0A8K0KR34-F1
#
_cell.length_a   1.000
_cell.length_b   1.000
_cell.length_c   1.000
_cell.angle_alpha   90.00
_cell.angle_beta   90.00
_cell.angle_gamma   90.00
#
_symmetry.space_group_name_H-M   'P 1'
#
loop_
_entity.id
_entity.type
_entity.pdbx_description
1 polymer ?
#
loop_
_entity_poly.entity_id
_entity_poly.type
_entity_poly.pdbx_seq_one_letter_code
_entity_poly.pdbx_strand_id
1 'polypeptide(L)'
;MLWSGNLIHDQTEHITSVICLPLESVGRSSQHAVDWTCVVVGFTSGQVRFYTENGSLMVSELFHEEPVVSLKCHSYRPSSFPGEVEYCEEFIITYLSAVVHLDGFALFQTLRGCRSHLARGLPLVLAKGMQVPTPSGHGSATLRGPLENFV
;
A
#
# COMPACT_ATOMS: atom_id res chain seq x y z
N MET A 1 -5.88 9.63 -19.92
CA MET A 1 -6.74 8.44 -20.02
C MET A 1 -7.88 8.64 -19.03
N LEU A 2 -9.13 8.34 -19.41
CA LEU A 2 -10.30 8.47 -18.53
C LEU A 2 -10.85 7.07 -18.28
N TRP A 3 -10.93 6.65 -17.03
CA TRP A 3 -11.59 5.42 -16.62
C TRP A 3 -12.90 5.74 -15.89
N SER A 4 -13.91 4.91 -16.13
CA SER A 4 -15.19 4.96 -15.44
C SER A 4 -15.62 3.54 -15.09
N GLY A 5 -16.05 3.31 -13.85
CA GLY A 5 -16.55 2.02 -13.38
C GLY A 5 -16.98 2.09 -11.92
N ASN A 6 -17.45 0.96 -11.38
CA ASN A 6 -17.87 0.85 -10.00
C ASN A 6 -16.74 0.27 -9.13
N LEU A 7 -16.32 1.01 -8.12
CA LEU A 7 -15.30 0.60 -7.14
C LEU A 7 -15.90 0.00 -5.86
N ILE A 8 -17.22 0.08 -5.70
CA ILE A 8 -17.98 -0.39 -4.55
C ILE A 8 -18.23 -1.89 -4.73
N HIS A 9 -17.75 -2.70 -3.78
CA HIS A 9 -17.97 -4.15 -3.78
C HIS A 9 -19.13 -4.54 -2.84
N ASP A 10 -19.37 -3.76 -1.78
CA ASP A 10 -20.53 -3.89 -0.90
C ASP A 10 -21.53 -2.76 -1.19
N GLN A 11 -22.79 -3.08 -1.49
CA GLN A 11 -23.80 -2.05 -1.83
C GLN A 11 -24.04 -1.01 -0.73
N THR A 12 -23.58 -1.28 0.50
CA THR A 12 -23.72 -0.38 1.65
C THR A 12 -22.52 0.54 1.88
N GLU A 13 -21.39 0.32 1.18
CA GLU A 13 -20.18 1.12 1.39
C GLU A 13 -20.09 2.32 0.42
N HIS A 14 -19.54 3.42 0.90
CA HIS A 14 -19.28 4.63 0.12
C HIS A 14 -17.82 5.04 0.24
N ILE A 15 -17.30 5.72 -0.78
CA ILE A 15 -15.95 6.28 -0.77
C ILE A 15 -15.89 7.42 0.25
N THR A 16 -14.92 7.38 1.15
CA THR A 16 -14.68 8.43 2.15
C THR A 16 -13.38 9.19 1.90
N SER A 17 -12.40 8.57 1.25
CA SER A 17 -11.09 9.17 1.00
C SER A 17 -10.43 8.56 -0.24
N VAL A 18 -9.62 9.36 -0.94
CA VAL A 18 -8.87 8.95 -2.13
C VAL A 18 -7.50 9.61 -2.10
N ILE A 19 -6.46 8.85 -2.44
CA ILE A 19 -5.11 9.39 -2.71
C ILE A 19 -4.52 8.70 -3.95
N CYS A 20 -3.84 9.50 -4.78
CA CYS A 20 -3.11 9.02 -5.95
C CYS A 20 -1.62 8.99 -5.63
N LEU A 21 -1.00 7.81 -5.72
CA LEU A 21 0.41 7.59 -5.43
C LEU A 21 1.17 7.38 -6.74
N PRO A 22 2.04 8.32 -7.15
CA PRO A 22 2.94 8.10 -8.27
C PRO A 22 3.98 7.04 -7.88
N LEU A 23 4.07 5.96 -8.66
CA LEU A 23 5.00 4.86 -8.40
C LEU A 23 5.97 4.70 -9.57
N GLU A 24 7.25 4.63 -9.24
CA GLU A 24 8.32 4.33 -10.20
C GLU A 24 8.45 2.82 -10.40
N SER A 25 8.65 2.39 -11.64
CA SER A 25 9.03 1.01 -11.95
C SER A 25 10.51 0.82 -11.68
N VAL A 26 10.86 -0.27 -10.98
CA VAL A 26 12.26 -0.60 -10.69
C VAL A 26 12.97 -0.91 -12.02
N GLY A 27 13.98 -0.12 -12.38
CA GLY A 27 14.89 -0.42 -13.49
C GLY A 27 14.90 0.55 -14.68
N ARG A 28 14.19 1.68 -14.64
CA ARG A 28 14.33 2.71 -15.67
C ARG A 28 15.17 3.88 -15.17
N SER A 29 16.37 4.02 -15.75
CA SER A 29 17.35 5.07 -15.49
C SER A 29 16.96 6.45 -16.07
N SER A 30 15.67 6.78 -16.13
CA SER A 30 15.21 8.08 -16.58
C SER A 30 14.60 8.81 -15.40
N GLN A 31 15.41 9.64 -14.76
CA GLN A 31 14.95 10.70 -13.87
C GLN A 31 13.72 11.36 -14.51
N HIS A 32 12.59 11.41 -13.78
CA HIS A 32 11.38 12.20 -14.07
C HIS A 32 10.20 11.57 -14.85
N ALA A 33 10.06 10.25 -14.95
CA ALA A 33 8.81 9.66 -15.46
C ALA A 33 8.09 8.84 -14.38
N VAL A 34 6.95 9.34 -13.88
CA VAL A 34 6.00 8.51 -13.12
C VAL A 34 5.54 7.40 -14.06
N ASP A 35 6.00 6.17 -13.84
CA ASP A 35 5.64 5.04 -14.71
C ASP A 35 4.15 4.70 -14.58
N TRP A 36 3.57 4.93 -13.40
CA TRP A 36 2.14 4.82 -13.16
C TRP A 36 1.64 5.44 -11.86
N THR A 37 0.32 5.61 -11.79
CA THR A 37 -0.37 6.05 -10.59
C THR A 37 -1.18 4.91 -9.97
N CYS A 38 -0.90 4.60 -8.71
CA CYS A 38 -1.78 3.79 -7.88
C CYS A 38 -2.88 4.68 -7.29
N VAL A 39 -4.14 4.30 -7.47
CA VAL A 39 -5.29 4.98 -6.88
C VAL A 39 -5.71 4.21 -5.64
N VAL A 40 -5.56 4.83 -4.47
CA VAL A 40 -5.96 4.22 -3.19
C VAL A 40 -7.26 4.84 -2.73
N VAL A 41 -8.21 4.00 -2.32
CA VAL A 41 -9.57 4.40 -1.96
C VAL A 41 -9.92 3.80 -0.60
N GLY A 42 -10.35 4.66 0.32
CA GLY A 42 -10.90 4.28 1.62
C GLY A 42 -12.43 4.35 1.60
N PHE A 43 -13.07 3.44 2.33
CA PHE A 43 -14.52 3.28 2.35
C PHE A 43 -15.12 3.44 3.77
N THR A 44 -16.45 3.64 3.83
CA THR A 44 -17.22 3.66 5.09
C THR A 44 -17.19 2.34 5.84
N SER A 45 -16.94 1.23 5.15
CA SER A 45 -16.73 -0.10 5.72
C SER A 45 -15.37 -0.29 6.40
N GLY A 46 -14.49 0.72 6.32
CA GLY A 46 -13.12 0.66 6.81
C GLY A 46 -12.13 -0.04 5.86
N GLN A 47 -12.63 -0.60 4.75
CA GLN A 47 -11.82 -1.20 3.70
C GLN A 47 -10.92 -0.14 3.04
N VAL A 48 -9.69 -0.53 2.72
CA VAL A 48 -8.78 0.23 1.87
C VAL A 48 -8.44 -0.61 0.64
N ARG A 49 -8.65 -0.04 -0.55
CA ARG A 49 -8.41 -0.72 -1.83
C ARG A 49 -7.43 0.06 -2.69
N PHE A 50 -6.56 -0.67 -3.35
CA PHE A 50 -5.51 -0.14 -4.22
C PHE A 50 -5.82 -0.57 -5.66
N TYR A 51 -5.94 0.40 -6.55
CA TYR A 51 -6.25 0.21 -7.96
C TYR A 51 -5.14 0.76 -8.83
N THR A 52 -4.97 0.18 -10.01
CA THR A 52 -4.21 0.80 -11.09
C THR A 52 -4.98 2.01 -11.67
N GLU A 53 -4.29 2.85 -12.43
CA GLU A 53 -4.91 3.99 -13.15
C GLU A 53 -6.01 3.63 -14.16
N ASN A 54 -6.13 2.34 -14.52
CA ASN A 54 -7.18 1.81 -15.37
C ASN A 54 -8.29 1.05 -14.59
N GLY A 55 -8.32 1.20 -13.26
CA GLY A 55 -9.37 0.64 -12.40
C GLY A 55 -9.22 -0.85 -12.07
N SER A 56 -8.08 -1.48 -12.37
CA SER A 56 -7.83 -2.87 -11.97
C SER A 56 -7.49 -2.93 -10.48
N LEU A 57 -8.22 -3.75 -9.71
CA LEU A 57 -7.95 -3.95 -8.28
C LEU A 57 -6.64 -4.73 -8.09
N MET A 58 -5.75 -4.21 -7.23
CA MET A 58 -4.50 -4.86 -6.84
C MET A 58 -4.53 -5.45 -5.43
N VAL A 59 -5.03 -4.66 -4.46
CA VAL A 59 -5.05 -5.02 -3.03
C VAL A 59 -6.37 -4.53 -2.44
N SER A 60 -6.97 -5.31 -1.54
CA SER A 60 -8.17 -4.95 -0.78
C SER A 60 -8.02 -5.47 0.65
N GLU A 61 -7.75 -4.59 1.60
CA GLU A 61 -7.42 -4.96 2.98
C GLU A 61 -8.28 -4.19 3.99
N LEU A 62 -8.63 -4.85 5.09
CA LEU A 62 -9.44 -4.28 6.18
C LEU A 62 -8.54 -4.15 7.40
N PHE A 63 -8.15 -2.91 7.72
CA PHE A 63 -7.26 -2.65 8.86
C PHE A 63 -8.05 -2.29 10.13
N HIS A 64 -9.24 -1.70 9.98
CA HIS A 64 -10.16 -1.35 11.05
C HIS A 64 -11.59 -1.28 10.48
N GLU A 65 -12.61 -1.52 11.30
CA GLU A 65 -14.02 -1.54 10.86
C GLU A 65 -14.70 -0.16 10.83
N GLU A 66 -14.03 0.87 11.34
CA GLU A 66 -14.53 2.25 11.26
C GLU A 66 -14.35 2.83 9.86
N PRO A 67 -15.16 3.83 9.47
CA PRO A 67 -14.95 4.57 8.23
C PRO A 67 -13.54 5.14 8.15
N VAL A 68 -12.89 4.98 6.98
CA VAL A 68 -11.59 5.61 6.74
C VAL A 68 -11.77 7.13 6.72
N VAL A 69 -11.09 7.84 7.62
CA VAL A 69 -11.16 9.31 7.73
C VAL A 69 -10.17 9.98 6.77
N SER A 70 -8.94 9.48 6.68
CA SER A 70 -7.95 10.04 5.76
C SER A 70 -6.90 9.03 5.34
N LEU A 71 -6.38 9.21 4.12
CA LEU A 71 -5.24 8.49 3.58
C LEU A 71 -4.12 9.49 3.35
N LYS A 72 -2.94 9.20 3.87
CA LYS A 72 -1.73 10.02 3.68
C LYS A 72 -0.57 9.14 3.29
N CYS A 73 0.37 9.74 2.57
CA CYS A 73 1.62 9.12 2.21
C CYS A 73 2.73 10.12 2.51
N HIS A 74 3.82 9.64 3.12
CA HIS A 74 5.02 10.41 3.31
C HIS A 74 6.13 9.79 2.46
N SER A 75 6.74 10.61 1.61
CA SER A 75 7.87 10.19 0.78
C SER A 75 9.16 10.13 1.59
N TYR A 76 10.07 9.26 1.15
CA TYR A 76 11.40 9.15 1.73
C TYR A 76 12.10 10.50 1.77
N ARG A 77 12.72 10.83 2.91
CA ARG A 77 13.66 11.94 3.01
C ARG A 77 14.96 11.49 3.67
N PRO A 78 16.10 11.54 2.93
CA PRO A 78 17.39 11.23 3.49
C PRO A 78 17.80 12.28 4.53
N SER A 79 18.58 11.87 5.54
CA SER A 79 19.20 12.81 6.48
C SER A 79 20.16 13.73 5.71
N SER A 80 19.95 15.03 5.78
CA SER A 80 20.82 16.02 5.15
C SER A 80 22.00 16.40 6.05
N PHE A 81 21.89 16.16 7.37
CA PHE A 81 22.92 16.52 8.35
C PHE A 81 23.19 15.41 9.38
N PRO A 82 24.40 15.35 9.97
CA PRO A 82 24.72 14.42 11.04
C PRO A 82 23.78 14.60 12.26
N GLY A 83 23.08 13.54 12.65
CA GLY A 83 22.12 13.55 13.77
C GLY A 83 20.68 13.87 13.37
N GLU A 84 20.40 14.17 12.09
CA GLU A 84 19.04 14.25 11.57
C GLU A 84 18.45 12.85 11.39
N VAL A 85 17.18 12.66 11.75
CA VAL A 85 16.47 11.40 11.59
C VAL A 85 16.09 11.21 10.12
N GLU A 86 16.47 10.08 9.56
CA GLU A 86 16.05 9.63 8.24
C GLU A 86 14.55 9.30 8.26
N TYR A 87 13.78 9.86 7.33
CA TYR A 87 12.35 9.57 7.21
C TYR A 87 12.14 8.48 6.18
N CYS A 88 11.73 7.30 6.66
CA CYS A 88 11.30 6.20 5.81
C CYS A 88 9.99 6.53 5.09
N GLU A 89 9.77 5.89 3.95
CA GLU A 89 8.47 5.94 3.29
C GLU A 89 7.41 5.31 4.19
N GLU A 90 6.28 5.98 4.34
CA GLU A 90 5.16 5.45 5.11
C GLU A 90 3.83 5.78 4.44
N PHE A 91 2.88 4.87 4.63
CA PHE A 91 1.49 5.09 4.26
C PHE A 91 0.62 5.03 5.50
N ILE A 92 -0.20 6.07 5.69
CA ILE A 92 -0.95 6.30 6.92
C ILE A 92 -2.43 6.27 6.61
N ILE A 93 -3.18 5.48 7.37
CA ILE A 93 -4.63 5.37 7.32
C ILE A 93 -5.17 5.85 8.66
N THR A 94 -6.00 6.88 8.65
CA THR A 94 -6.63 7.43 9.85
C THR A 94 -8.07 6.97 9.94
N TYR A 95 -8.44 6.46 11.11
CA TYR A 95 -9.80 6.16 11.54
C TYR A 95 -10.19 7.13 12.67
N LEU A 96 -11.41 7.02 13.21
CA LEU A 96 -11.82 7.91 14.30
C LEU A 96 -11.10 7.56 15.61
N SER A 97 -10.92 6.27 15.89
CA SER A 97 -10.28 5.76 17.11
C SER A 97 -8.85 5.25 16.93
N ALA A 98 -8.37 5.12 15.69
CA ALA A 98 -7.09 4.49 15.38
C ALA A 98 -6.32 5.18 14.25
N VAL A 99 -4.99 5.02 14.26
CA VAL A 99 -4.12 5.39 13.13
C VAL A 99 -3.27 4.17 12.79
N VAL A 100 -3.31 3.76 11.53
CA VAL A 100 -2.56 2.63 11.00
C VAL A 100 -1.41 3.16 10.15
N HIS A 101 -0.19 2.71 10.45
CA HIS A 101 1.00 2.98 9.65
C HIS A 101 1.43 1.71 8.93
N LEU A 102 1.62 1.81 7.62
CA LEU A 102 2.21 0.76 6.79
C LEU A 102 3.62 1.19 6.40
N ASP A 103 4.55 0.23 6.45
CA ASP A 103 5.89 0.41 5.90
C ASP A 103 5.80 0.65 4.39
N GLY A 104 6.21 1.85 3.95
CA GLY A 104 6.12 2.26 2.55
C GLY A 104 6.99 1.40 1.65
N PHE A 105 8.16 0.94 2.12
CA PHE A 105 9.03 0.09 1.31
C PHE A 105 8.32 -1.24 0.98
N ALA A 106 7.85 -1.97 1.99
CA ALA A 106 7.12 -3.21 1.80
C ALA A 106 5.84 -3.02 0.96
N LEU A 107 5.11 -1.91 1.19
CA LEU A 107 3.87 -1.61 0.47
C LEU A 107 4.14 -1.41 -1.02
N PHE A 108 5.10 -0.55 -1.36
CA PHE A 108 5.39 -0.23 -2.76
C PHE A 108 6.00 -1.40 -3.50
N GLN A 109 6.80 -2.25 -2.85
CA GLN A 109 7.23 -3.52 -3.46
C GLN A 109 6.05 -4.44 -3.77
N THR A 110 5.11 -4.54 -2.84
CA THR A 110 3.88 -5.34 -3.03
C THR A 110 3.07 -4.82 -4.21
N LEU A 111 2.80 -3.52 -4.26
CA LEU A 111 2.03 -2.89 -5.35
C LEU A 111 2.71 -3.07 -6.72
N ARG A 112 4.04 -2.94 -6.79
CA ARG A 112 4.81 -3.23 -8.01
C ARG A 112 4.68 -4.69 -8.44
N GLY A 113 4.76 -5.62 -7.51
CA GLY A 113 4.56 -7.05 -7.76
C GLY A 113 3.16 -7.36 -8.29
N CYS A 114 2.12 -6.85 -7.61
CA CYS A 114 0.72 -7.02 -8.02
C CYS A 114 0.49 -6.49 -9.45
N ARG A 115 0.95 -5.27 -9.76
CA ARG A 115 0.82 -4.70 -11.10
C ARG A 115 1.53 -5.55 -12.15
N SER A 116 2.73 -6.07 -11.86
CA SER A 116 3.46 -6.98 -12.76
C SER A 116 2.67 -8.25 -13.05
N HIS A 117 2.02 -8.84 -12.03
CA HIS A 117 1.14 -9.99 -12.22
C HIS A 117 -0.06 -9.68 -13.11
N LEU A 118 -0.74 -8.55 -12.88
CA LEU A 118 -1.86 -8.09 -13.72
C LEU A 118 -1.43 -7.90 -15.18
N ALA A 119 -0.27 -7.28 -15.42
CA ALA A 119 0.26 -7.07 -16.77
C ALA A 119 0.53 -8.38 -17.51
N ARG A 120 0.78 -9.47 -16.77
CA ARG A 120 1.00 -10.83 -17.30
C ARG A 120 -0.28 -11.66 -17.38
N GLY A 121 -1.43 -11.09 -17.01
CA GLY A 121 -2.70 -11.81 -16.95
C GLY A 121 -2.75 -12.87 -15.85
N LEU A 122 -1.86 -12.78 -14.84
CA LEU A 122 -1.86 -13.71 -13.72
C LEU A 122 -2.91 -13.29 -12.68
N PRO A 123 -3.60 -14.25 -12.05
CA PRO A 123 -4.51 -13.93 -10.97
C PRO A 123 -3.73 -13.34 -9.80
N LEU A 124 -4.29 -12.29 -9.20
CA LEU A 124 -3.78 -11.76 -7.96
C LEU A 124 -4.22 -12.67 -6.82
N VAL A 125 -3.27 -13.27 -6.11
CA VAL A 125 -3.52 -13.73 -4.75
C VAL A 125 -3.63 -12.46 -3.91
N LEU A 126 -4.82 -12.18 -3.36
CA LEU A 126 -5.00 -11.08 -2.41
C LEU A 126 -3.95 -11.22 -1.31
N ALA A 127 -3.08 -10.22 -1.18
CA ALA A 127 -1.98 -10.22 -0.22
C ALA A 127 -2.53 -10.11 1.21
N LYS A 128 -3.00 -11.23 1.76
CA LYS A 128 -3.37 -11.31 3.18
C LYS A 128 -2.12 -11.11 4.02
N GLY A 129 -2.17 -10.13 4.93
CA GLY A 129 -1.22 -10.05 6.04
C GLY A 129 -0.14 -8.99 5.90
N MET A 130 -0.51 -7.75 5.59
CA MET A 130 0.32 -6.61 5.99
C MET A 130 0.12 -6.36 7.49
N GLN A 131 0.76 -7.19 8.32
CA GLN A 131 0.65 -7.08 9.77
C GLN A 131 1.41 -5.84 10.24
N VAL A 132 0.70 -4.89 10.84
CA VAL A 132 1.31 -3.77 11.57
C VAL A 132 2.16 -4.34 12.71
N PRO A 133 3.44 -3.96 12.88
CA PRO A 133 4.18 -4.33 14.06
C PRO A 133 3.50 -3.70 15.27
N THR A 134 2.91 -4.52 16.13
CA THR A 134 2.45 -4.07 17.44
C THR A 134 3.69 -3.70 18.27
N PRO A 135 3.69 -2.56 18.99
CA PRO A 135 4.78 -2.23 19.89
C PRO A 135 4.72 -3.18 21.08
N SER A 136 5.37 -4.34 20.95
CA SER A 136 5.59 -5.29 22.04
C SER A 136 6.98 -5.02 22.63
N GLY A 137 6.98 -4.66 23.91
CA GLY A 137 8.20 -4.49 24.69
C GLY A 137 9.05 -5.76 24.70
N HIS A 138 10.36 -5.53 24.81
CA HIS A 138 11.40 -6.45 25.26
C HIS A 138 11.24 -7.94 24.90
N GLY A 139 11.90 -8.36 23.83
CA GLY A 139 12.18 -9.79 23.60
C GLY A 139 12.80 -10.07 22.23
N SER A 140 14.10 -10.32 22.22
CA SER A 140 14.86 -10.78 21.06
C SER A 140 14.25 -12.05 20.45
N ALA A 141 13.95 -12.06 19.16
CA ALA A 141 13.63 -13.28 18.41
C ALA A 141 14.26 -13.27 17.01
N THR A 142 15.14 -14.25 16.80
CA THR A 142 15.87 -14.54 15.57
C THR A 142 14.94 -15.05 14.46
N LEU A 143 15.03 -14.48 13.26
CA LEU A 143 14.32 -14.95 12.08
C LEU A 143 14.96 -16.26 11.55
N ARG A 144 14.21 -17.38 11.60
CA ARG A 144 14.45 -18.55 10.74
C ARG A 144 13.56 -18.42 9.51
N GLY A 145 14.17 -18.21 8.34
CA GLY A 145 13.49 -18.35 7.05
C GLY A 145 13.42 -19.81 6.60
N PRO A 146 12.43 -20.22 5.80
CA PRO A 146 12.48 -21.47 5.07
C PRO A 146 13.29 -21.27 3.78
N LEU A 147 14.49 -21.84 3.75
CA LEU A 147 15.08 -22.38 2.53
C LEU A 147 14.30 -23.66 2.15
N GLU A 148 14.41 -24.06 0.88
CA GLU A 148 13.90 -25.33 0.29
C GLU A 148 12.45 -25.23 -0.25
N ASN A 149 12.11 -25.41 -1.53
CA ASN A 149 12.67 -26.27 -2.57
C ASN A 149 12.38 -25.73 -3.98
N PHE A 150 13.40 -25.71 -4.83
CA PHE A 150 13.28 -25.78 -6.29
C PHE A 150 13.63 -27.21 -6.72
N VAL A 151 12.69 -27.91 -7.35
CA VAL A 151 12.93 -28.96 -8.35
C VAL A 151 11.90 -28.76 -9.46
#